data_AF-A0A0W0SEM3-F1
#
_entry.id   AF-A0A0W0SEM3-F1
#
_cell.length_a   1.000
_cell.length_b   1.000
_cell.length_c   1.000
_cell.angle_alpha   90.00
_cell.angle_beta   90.00
_cell.angle_gamma   90.00
#
_symmetry.space_group_name_H-M   'P 1'
#
loop_
_entity.id
_entity.type
_entity.pdbx_description
1 polymer ?
#
loop_
_entity_poly.entity_id
_entity_poly.type
_entity_poly.pdbx_seq_one_letter_code
_entity_poly.pdbx_strand_id
1 'polypeptide(L)'
;MAAHLLAFEDGQYQTRDPKKPAVTILQWLQYYLDNFASVSDVINNIDKIQIVPASFAEFNNLSLHVAIEDSSGDSAILEFVLGSLKSIMIMLIEL
;
A
#
# COMPACT_ATOMS: atom_id res chain seq x y z
N MET A 1 6.64 -5.57 -11.96
CA MET A 1 6.59 -4.75 -10.75
C MET A 1 7.26 -5.52 -9.62
N ALA A 2 8.00 -4.82 -8.76
CA ALA A 2 8.48 -5.32 -7.48
C ALA A 2 7.81 -4.50 -6.36
N ALA A 3 7.76 -5.08 -5.16
CA ALA A 3 7.12 -4.47 -4.02
C ALA A 3 7.83 -4.93 -2.73
N HIS A 4 7.89 -4.03 -1.75
CA HIS A 4 8.55 -4.24 -0.46
C HIS A 4 7.62 -3.78 0.65
N LEU A 5 7.42 -4.61 1.66
CA LEU A 5 6.56 -4.32 2.80
C LEU A 5 7.46 -4.08 4.02
N LEU A 6 7.42 -2.87 4.59
CA LEU A 6 8.29 -2.48 5.70
C LEU A 6 7.48 -1.92 6.86
N ALA A 7 8.04 -1.98 8.07
CA ALA A 7 7.44 -1.40 9.26
C ALA A 7 7.34 0.13 9.16
N PHE A 8 6.19 0.68 9.59
CA PHE A 8 5.95 2.11 9.65
C PHE A 8 5.10 2.43 10.88
N GLU A 9 5.75 2.78 12.00
CA GLU A 9 5.09 2.88 13.30
C GLU A 9 4.03 3.99 13.39
N ASP A 10 4.15 5.05 12.58
CA ASP A 10 3.27 6.21 12.60
C ASP A 10 2.00 6.07 11.72
N GLY A 11 1.78 4.89 11.12
CA GLY A 11 0.68 4.67 10.19
C GLY A 11 -0.70 4.75 10.85
N GLN A 12 -1.59 5.54 10.25
CA GLN A 12 -2.95 5.76 10.74
C GLN A 12 -3.99 5.22 9.75
N TYR A 13 -4.50 4.01 10.02
CA TYR A 13 -5.47 3.36 9.14
C TYR A 13 -6.72 4.20 8.85
N GLN A 14 -7.23 4.00 7.64
CA GLN A 14 -8.57 4.46 7.26
C GLN A 14 -9.65 3.85 8.15
N THR A 15 -10.69 4.63 8.46
CA THR A 15 -11.92 4.08 9.02
C THR A 15 -12.58 3.13 8.02
N ARG A 16 -12.99 1.93 8.47
CA ARG A 16 -13.59 0.90 7.62
C ARG A 16 -14.87 1.40 6.94
N ASP A 17 -14.91 1.37 5.61
CA ASP A 17 -16.12 1.59 4.79
C ASP A 17 -16.66 0.24 4.26
N PRO A 18 -17.73 -0.32 4.87
CA PRO A 18 -18.25 -1.63 4.50
C PRO A 18 -18.70 -1.76 3.03
N LYS A 19 -18.84 -0.66 2.28
CA LYS A 19 -19.17 -0.69 0.85
C LYS A 19 -18.00 -1.03 -0.06
N LYS A 20 -16.76 -0.87 0.43
CA LYS A 20 -15.54 -1.24 -0.32
C LYS A 20 -15.09 -2.66 0.01
N PRO A 21 -14.65 -3.46 -0.98
CA PRO A 21 -13.93 -4.70 -0.71
C PRO A 21 -12.69 -4.44 0.15
N ALA A 22 -12.36 -5.38 1.03
CA ALA A 22 -11.24 -5.25 1.94
C ALA A 22 -10.16 -6.27 1.63
N VAL A 23 -8.89 -5.84 1.74
CA VAL A 23 -7.72 -6.72 1.71
C VAL A 23 -6.99 -6.54 3.03
N THR A 24 -6.61 -7.66 3.66
CA THR A 24 -5.85 -7.59 4.91
C THR A 24 -4.47 -7.02 4.65
N ILE A 25 -3.89 -6.29 5.60
CA ILE A 25 -2.53 -5.76 5.45
C ILE A 25 -1.49 -6.85 5.14
N LEU A 26 -1.70 -8.07 5.65
CA LEU A 26 -0.84 -9.23 5.38
C LEU A 26 -0.88 -9.70 3.92
N GLN A 27 -1.93 -9.36 3.17
CA GLN A 27 -2.09 -9.69 1.76
C GLN A 27 -1.91 -8.46 0.84
N TRP A 28 -1.67 -7.28 1.40
CA TRP A 28 -1.64 -6.03 0.64
C TRP A 28 -0.61 -6.08 -0.50
N LEU A 29 0.64 -6.45 -0.17
CA LEU A 29 1.72 -6.56 -1.15
C LEU A 29 1.38 -7.58 -2.24
N GLN A 30 0.90 -8.77 -1.86
CA GLN A 30 0.59 -9.83 -2.83
C GLN A 30 -0.57 -9.43 -3.74
N TYR A 31 -1.61 -8.78 -3.19
CA TYR A 31 -2.73 -8.29 -3.98
C TYR A 31 -2.25 -7.32 -5.08
N TYR A 32 -1.29 -6.44 -4.79
CA TYR A 32 -0.74 -5.57 -5.82
C TYR A 32 0.06 -6.33 -6.88
N LEU A 33 0.92 -7.27 -6.47
CA LEU A 33 1.69 -8.10 -7.41
C LEU A 33 0.79 -8.96 -8.31
N ASP A 34 -0.34 -9.44 -7.79
CA ASP A 34 -1.27 -10.30 -8.54
C ASP A 34 -2.15 -9.52 -9.53
N ASN A 35 -2.44 -8.25 -9.27
CA ASN A 35 -3.50 -7.51 -9.98
C ASN A 35 -3.01 -6.33 -10.83
N PHE A 36 -1.78 -5.85 -10.66
CA PHE A 36 -1.28 -4.67 -11.36
C PHE A 36 0.07 -4.91 -12.02
N ALA A 37 0.26 -4.30 -13.20
CA ALA A 37 1.49 -4.47 -13.99
C ALA A 37 2.50 -3.32 -13.77
N SER A 38 2.01 -2.12 -13.42
CA SER A 38 2.82 -0.90 -13.26
C SER A 38 2.46 -0.10 -11.99
N VAL A 39 3.35 0.80 -11.58
CA VAL A 39 3.14 1.74 -10.48
C VAL A 39 1.96 2.67 -10.79
N SER A 40 1.86 3.16 -12.02
CA SER A 40 0.72 3.99 -12.44
C SER A 40 -0.62 3.24 -12.33
N ASP A 41 -0.66 1.94 -12.64
CA ASP A 41 -1.89 1.15 -12.50
C ASP A 41 -2.33 1.05 -11.05
N VAL A 42 -1.38 0.84 -10.12
CA VAL A 42 -1.66 0.80 -8.68
C VAL A 42 -2.24 2.15 -8.22
N ILE A 43 -1.60 3.26 -8.57
CA ILE A 43 -2.02 4.60 -8.13
C ILE A 43 -3.42 4.92 -8.68
N ASN A 44 -3.68 4.62 -9.96
CA ASN A 44 -4.98 4.85 -10.59
C ASN A 44 -6.11 3.99 -9.98
N ASN A 45 -5.77 2.91 -9.28
CA ASN A 45 -6.72 1.97 -8.65
C ASN A 45 -6.60 1.91 -7.13
N ILE A 46 -5.88 2.86 -6.50
CA ILE A 46 -5.55 2.83 -5.07
C ILE A 46 -6.80 2.77 -4.17
N ASP A 47 -7.91 3.34 -4.63
CA ASP A 47 -9.18 3.42 -3.90
C ASP A 47 -10.14 2.25 -4.13
N LYS A 48 -9.80 1.30 -5.02
CA LYS A 48 -10.65 0.16 -5.43
C LYS A 48 -10.89 -0.82 -4.28
N ILE A 49 -9.91 -0.92 -3.39
CA ILE A 49 -9.96 -1.75 -2.19
C ILE A 49 -9.66 -0.88 -0.97
N GLN A 50 -10.07 -1.35 0.20
CA GLN A 50 -9.60 -0.81 1.46
C GLN A 50 -8.64 -1.79 2.12
N ILE A 51 -7.47 -1.30 2.52
CA ILE A 51 -6.55 -2.09 3.31
C ILE A 51 -6.99 -2.03 4.77
N VAL A 52 -7.12 -3.19 5.39
CA VAL A 52 -7.58 -3.31 6.78
C VAL A 52 -6.52 -3.97 7.65
N PRO A 53 -6.37 -3.55 8.90
CA PRO A 53 -5.48 -4.22 9.83
C PRO A 53 -5.90 -5.68 9.99
N ALA A 54 -4.91 -6.56 10.11
CA ALA A 54 -5.15 -7.95 10.48
C ALA A 54 -5.00 -8.09 11.99
N SER A 55 -5.87 -8.88 12.61
CA SER A 55 -5.65 -9.37 13.97
C SER A 55 -4.96 -10.72 13.86
N PHE A 56 -3.66 -10.77 14.14
CA PHE A 56 -2.89 -12.02 14.11
C PHE A 56 -2.08 -12.20 15.39
N ALA A 57 -2.47 -13.20 16.19
CA ALA A 57 -1.79 -13.59 17.42
C ALA A 57 -1.39 -12.38 18.30
N GLU A 58 -0.11 -12.26 18.66
CA GLU A 58 0.44 -11.21 19.52
C GLU A 58 0.68 -9.90 18.76
N PHE A 59 0.61 -9.92 17.42
CA PHE A 59 0.85 -8.78 16.55
C PHE A 59 -0.44 -8.01 16.28
N ASN A 60 -1.01 -7.45 17.35
CA ASN A 60 -2.09 -6.50 17.24
C ASN A 60 -1.54 -5.17 16.69
N ASN A 61 -2.17 -4.64 15.64
CA ASN A 61 -1.85 -3.33 15.06
C ASN A 61 -0.46 -3.20 14.40
N LEU A 62 -0.03 -4.22 13.65
CA LEU A 62 1.10 -4.06 12.72
C LEU A 62 0.81 -2.92 11.75
N SER A 63 1.59 -1.85 11.81
CA SER A 63 1.54 -0.75 10.85
C SER A 63 2.70 -0.85 9.87
N LEU A 64 2.38 -0.89 8.59
CA LEU A 64 3.34 -1.11 7.50
C LEU A 64 3.12 -0.08 6.39
N HIS A 65 4.16 0.15 5.59
CA HIS A 65 4.06 0.80 4.29
C HIS A 65 4.50 -0.14 3.17
N VAL A 66 4.13 0.21 1.94
CA VAL A 66 4.57 -0.52 0.74
C VAL A 66 5.40 0.43 -0.13
N ALA A 67 6.61 0.04 -0.46
CA ALA A 67 7.35 0.61 -1.59
C ALA A 67 7.09 -0.27 -2.83
N ILE A 68 6.80 0.35 -3.98
CA ILE A 68 6.65 -0.34 -5.27
C ILE A 68 7.52 0.31 -6.33
N GLU A 69 7.97 -0.50 -7.28
CA GLU A 69 8.72 -0.08 -8.46
C GLU A 69 8.42 -0.95 -9.68
N ASP A 70 8.60 -0.42 -10.88
CA ASP A 70 8.38 -1.15 -12.12
C ASP A 70 9.49 -0.97 -13.17
N SER A 71 9.34 -1.68 -14.30
CA SER A 71 10.35 -1.70 -15.37
C SER A 71 10.46 -0.41 -16.16
N SER A 72 9.51 0.54 -16.00
CA SER A 72 9.66 1.89 -16.57
C SER A 72 10.59 2.77 -15.74
N GLY A 73 10.94 2.36 -14.53
CA GLY A 73 11.73 3.16 -13.58
C GLY A 73 10.87 3.99 -12.63
N ASP A 74 9.54 3.90 -12.72
CA ASP A 74 8.65 4.56 -11.78
C ASP A 74 8.74 3.89 -10.40
N SER A 75 8.60 4.69 -9.34
CA SER A 75 8.64 4.23 -7.96
C SER A 75 7.67 5.02 -7.10
N ALA A 76 7.01 4.35 -6.14
CA ALA A 76 6.12 5.02 -5.21
C ALA A 76 6.15 4.37 -3.82
N ILE A 77 5.90 5.19 -2.81
CA ILE A 77 5.63 4.74 -1.44
C ILE A 77 4.14 4.91 -1.15
N LEU A 78 3.51 3.87 -0.60
CA LEU A 78 2.12 3.86 -0.16
C LEU A 78 2.05 3.76 1.36
N GLU A 79 1.47 4.77 1.99
CA GLU A 79 1.47 4.97 3.44
C GLU A 79 0.11 5.41 3.96
N PHE A 80 -0.19 5.05 5.20
CA PHE A 80 -1.35 5.55 5.91
C PHE A 80 -1.03 6.84 6.66
N VAL A 81 -1.49 7.97 6.12
CA VAL A 81 -1.26 9.31 6.68
C VAL A 81 -2.60 9.97 6.99
N LEU A 82 -2.78 10.43 8.23
CA LEU A 82 -4.00 11.10 8.70
C LEU A 82 -5.30 10.33 8.39
N GLY A 83 -5.30 9.02 8.63
CA GLY A 83 -6.48 8.18 8.40
C GLY A 83 -6.79 7.91 6.93
N SER A 84 -5.82 8.09 6.02
CA SER A 84 -5.98 7.89 4.58
C SER A 84 -4.79 7.17 3.97
N LEU A 85 -5.04 6.24 3.04
CA LEU A 85 -3.99 5.72 2.19
C LEU A 85 -3.54 6.81 1.21
N LYS A 86 -2.24 7.09 1.17
CA LYS A 86 -1.60 8.07 0.28
C LYS A 86 -0.49 7.40 -0.50
N SER A 87 -0.30 7.85 -1.74
CA SER A 87 0.85 7.49 -2.56
C SER A 87 1.75 8.71 -2.76
N ILE A 88 3.05 8.54 -2.64
CA ILE A 88 4.06 9.53 -2.99
C ILE A 88 4.84 8.98 -4.17
N MET A 89 4.72 9.62 -5.34
CA MET A 89 5.54 9.28 -6.50
C MET A 89 6.96 9.79 -6.28
N ILE A 90 7.94 8.90 -6.40
CA ILE A 90 9.34 9.24 -6.34
C ILE A 90 9.82 9.37 -7.77
N MET A 91 9.90 10.61 -8.28
CA MET A 91 10.71 10.87 -9.46
C MET A 91 12.17 10.81 -9.03
N LEU A 92 12.91 9.84 -9.56
CA LEU A 92 14.37 9.90 -9.53
C LEU A 92 14.77 11.15 -10.29
N ILE A 93 15.28 12.15 -9.58
CA ILE A 93 16.02 13.24 -10.21
C ILE A 93 17.27 12.56 -10.78
N GLU A 94 17.34 12.38 -12.10
CA GLU A 94 18.61 12.03 -12.73
C GLU A 94 19.62 13.13 -12.36
N LEU A 95 20.67 12.73 -11.63
CA LEU A 95 21.82 13.57 -11.30
C LEU A 95 22.69 13.81 -12.54
#